data_AF-E9HWF8-F1
#
_entry.id   AF-E9HWF8-F1
#
_cell.length_a   1.000
_cell.length_b   1.000
_cell.length_c   1.000
_cell.angle_alpha   90.00
_cell.angle_beta   90.00
_cell.angle_gamma   90.00
#
_symmetry.space_group_name_H-M   'P 1'
#
loop_
_entity.id
_entity.type
_entity.pdbx_description
1 polymer ?
#
loop_
_entity_poly.entity_id
_entity_poly.type
_entity_poly.pdbx_seq_one_letter_code
_entity_poly.pdbx_strand_id
1 'polypeptide(L)'
;MTWHGGCLALVELARHGLMLPQRLSSVLPFMEQAMLYDELGGNFSVGSAVRDAACYLCWALARSYDPSLLQPFVHQLAKALVITTVLFVAQYEEYRPHLIQHLVDRKVIHWDTALHQMTFLDPESMKLILSTQILPRCTNPELYLGHGSILASGKVISALCQVAKDHQRRLPDELGQLPLLLISSVDLYCHLLRGDQVTFAKSIIHLLNLLVNRFPRVRKITATKLYETLLTLTDISPSLANHQDHGHSQRH
;
A
#
# COMPACT_ATOMS: atom_id res chain seq x y z
N MET A 1 -14.21 7.17 19.63
CA MET A 1 -15.59 6.88 20.11
C MET A 1 -16.70 7.23 19.12
N THR A 2 -16.55 8.25 18.26
CA THR A 2 -17.58 8.68 17.29
C THR A 2 -17.90 7.63 16.22
N TRP A 3 -16.90 6.87 15.76
CA TRP A 3 -17.06 5.83 14.73
C TRP A 3 -17.94 4.68 15.19
N HIS A 4 -17.71 4.16 16.39
CA HIS A 4 -18.49 3.06 16.96
C HIS A 4 -19.98 3.43 17.09
N GLY A 5 -20.28 4.59 17.68
CA GLY A 5 -21.66 5.08 17.79
C GLY A 5 -22.33 5.33 16.43
N GLY A 6 -21.57 5.84 15.45
CA GLY A 6 -22.04 6.01 14.07
C GLY A 6 -22.41 4.69 13.40
N CYS A 7 -21.55 3.66 13.52
CA CYS A 7 -21.85 2.32 13.01
C CYS A 7 -23.11 1.73 13.65
N LEU A 8 -23.27 1.83 14.97
CA LEU A 8 -24.46 1.34 15.67
C LEU A 8 -25.74 2.10 15.26
N ALA A 9 -25.68 3.42 15.10
CA ALA A 9 -26.82 4.19 14.62
C ALA A 9 -27.24 3.76 13.20
N LEU A 10 -26.26 3.53 12.31
CA LEU A 10 -26.51 3.01 10.97
C LEU A 10 -27.10 1.59 10.99
N VAL A 11 -26.66 0.75 11.93
CA VAL A 11 -27.24 -0.60 12.12
C VAL A 11 -28.73 -0.49 12.42
N GLU A 12 -29.10 0.37 13.37
CA GLU A 12 -30.50 0.52 13.74
C GLU A 12 -31.33 1.06 12.57
N LEU A 13 -30.81 2.03 11.80
CA LEU A 13 -31.48 2.49 10.58
C LEU A 13 -31.63 1.39 9.52
N ALA A 14 -30.60 0.56 9.33
CA ALA A 14 -30.63 -0.57 8.40
C ALA A 14 -31.62 -1.66 8.83
N ARG A 15 -31.69 -1.98 10.12
CA ARG A 15 -32.63 -2.98 10.67
C ARG A 15 -34.08 -2.56 10.55
N HIS A 16 -34.36 -1.27 10.64
CA HIS A 16 -35.71 -0.71 10.53
C HIS A 16 -36.10 -0.34 9.08
N GLY A 17 -35.23 -0.58 8.09
CA GLY A 17 -35.50 -0.27 6.68
C GLY A 17 -35.58 1.24 6.39
N LEU A 18 -35.05 2.08 7.27
CA LEU A 18 -35.12 3.55 7.17
C LEU A 18 -34.01 4.13 6.29
N MET A 19 -33.01 3.33 5.92
CA MET A 19 -31.96 3.73 4.99
C MET A 19 -32.40 3.50 3.55
N LEU A 20 -32.56 4.58 2.79
CA LEU A 20 -32.84 4.52 1.36
C LEU A 20 -31.65 3.90 0.60
N PRO A 21 -31.89 3.03 -0.41
CA PRO A 21 -30.83 2.41 -1.21
C PRO A 21 -29.85 3.40 -1.86
N GLN A 22 -30.31 4.63 -2.16
CA GLN A 22 -29.49 5.71 -2.71
C GLN A 22 -28.39 6.18 -1.74
N ARG A 23 -28.63 6.06 -0.42
CA ARG A 23 -27.66 6.42 0.63
C ARG A 23 -26.64 5.31 0.88
N LEU A 24 -26.88 4.10 0.38
CA LEU A 24 -25.97 2.98 0.52
C LEU A 24 -24.59 3.31 -0.06
N SER A 25 -24.55 3.94 -1.24
CA SER A 25 -23.33 4.39 -1.90
C SER A 25 -22.50 5.37 -1.07
N SER A 26 -23.13 6.13 -0.17
CA SER A 26 -22.43 7.05 0.73
C SER A 26 -21.96 6.41 2.03
N VAL A 27 -22.66 5.36 2.49
CA VAL A 27 -22.37 4.70 3.78
C VAL A 27 -21.35 3.58 3.64
N LEU A 28 -21.31 2.89 2.49
CA LEU A 28 -20.40 1.77 2.28
C LEU A 28 -18.90 2.15 2.33
N PRO A 29 -18.45 3.29 1.77
CA PRO A 29 -17.06 3.72 1.94
C PRO A 29 -16.72 3.99 3.41
N PHE A 30 -17.66 4.56 4.17
CA PHE A 30 -17.48 4.78 5.61
C PHE A 30 -17.40 3.44 6.38
N MET A 31 -18.24 2.47 6.01
CA MET A 31 -18.23 1.13 6.60
C MET A 31 -16.93 0.38 6.30
N GLU A 32 -16.39 0.50 5.08
CA GLU A 32 -15.08 -0.04 4.73
C GLU A 32 -13.96 0.59 5.57
N GLN A 33 -13.97 1.91 5.70
CA GLN A 33 -13.02 2.62 6.56
C GLN A 33 -13.15 2.18 8.02
N ALA A 34 -14.37 1.92 8.50
CA ALA A 34 -14.63 1.45 9.86
C ALA A 34 -14.13 0.01 10.08
N MET A 35 -14.29 -0.88 9.09
CA MET A 35 -13.78 -2.26 9.13
C MET A 35 -12.25 -2.33 9.11
N LEU A 36 -11.61 -1.37 8.44
CA LEU A 36 -10.15 -1.23 8.39
C LEU A 36 -9.62 -0.26 9.45
N TYR A 37 -10.50 0.27 10.32
CA TYR A 37 -10.11 1.26 11.31
C TYR A 37 -9.19 0.63 12.34
N ASP A 38 -8.09 1.32 12.60
CA ASP A 38 -7.13 0.90 13.60
C ASP A 38 -6.53 2.15 14.26
N GLU A 39 -6.84 2.31 15.53
CA GLU A 39 -6.13 3.24 16.41
C GLU A 39 -5.22 2.41 17.30
N LEU A 40 -3.92 2.68 17.16
CA LEU A 40 -2.89 2.10 18.01
C LEU A 40 -2.88 2.86 19.33
N GLY A 41 -3.32 2.20 20.39
CA GLY A 41 -3.19 2.68 21.78
C GLY A 41 -2.09 1.89 22.48
N GLY A 42 -0.83 2.23 22.22
CA GLY A 42 0.31 1.46 22.74
C GLY A 42 0.32 0.03 22.19
N ASN A 43 0.37 -0.98 23.07
CA ASN A 43 0.44 -2.40 22.67
C ASN A 43 -0.90 -3.02 22.25
N PHE A 44 -2.00 -2.27 22.25
CA PHE A 44 -3.33 -2.80 21.96
C PHE A 44 -4.06 -1.99 20.89
N SER A 45 -4.76 -2.70 20.00
CA SER A 45 -5.66 -2.10 19.01
C SER A 45 -6.95 -1.65 19.70
N VAL A 46 -7.15 -0.34 19.80
CA VAL A 46 -8.40 0.27 20.34
C VAL A 46 -9.53 0.20 19.31
N GLY A 47 -9.21 -0.15 18.06
CA GLY A 47 -10.15 -0.23 16.94
C GLY A 47 -11.07 -1.46 16.95
N SER A 48 -10.87 -2.45 17.81
CA SER A 48 -11.66 -3.71 17.80
C SER A 48 -13.17 -3.46 17.86
N ALA A 49 -13.61 -2.62 18.81
CA ALA A 49 -15.02 -2.28 18.97
C ALA A 49 -15.63 -1.56 17.74
N VAL A 50 -14.82 -0.80 17.01
CA VAL A 50 -15.26 -0.12 15.77
C VAL A 50 -15.42 -1.15 14.65
N ARG A 51 -14.45 -2.05 14.51
CA ARG A 51 -14.48 -3.12 13.50
C ARG A 51 -15.64 -4.09 13.74
N ASP A 52 -15.90 -4.47 14.98
CA ASP A 52 -17.03 -5.34 15.34
C ASP A 52 -18.38 -4.68 15.00
N ALA A 53 -18.53 -3.38 15.31
CA ALA A 53 -19.72 -2.62 14.94
C ALA A 53 -19.90 -2.50 13.42
N ALA A 54 -18.80 -2.36 12.66
CA ALA A 54 -18.84 -2.33 11.21
C ALA A 54 -19.18 -3.69 10.59
N CYS A 55 -18.64 -4.79 11.14
CA CYS A 55 -19.01 -6.15 10.75
C CYS A 55 -20.50 -6.43 11.05
N TYR A 56 -20.99 -5.95 12.19
CA TYR A 56 -22.41 -6.05 12.54
C TYR A 56 -23.30 -5.24 11.59
N LEU A 57 -22.86 -4.06 11.16
CA LEU A 57 -23.53 -3.28 10.11
C LEU A 57 -23.57 -4.05 8.78
N CYS A 58 -22.46 -4.65 8.35
CA CYS A 58 -22.42 -5.47 7.14
C CYS A 58 -23.42 -6.64 7.22
N TRP A 59 -23.49 -7.31 8.37
CA TRP A 59 -24.47 -8.37 8.61
C TRP A 59 -25.92 -7.85 8.56
N ALA A 60 -26.20 -6.71 9.19
CA ALA A 60 -27.53 -6.10 9.19
C ALA A 60 -27.97 -5.71 7.77
N LEU A 61 -27.08 -5.11 6.98
CA LEU A 61 -27.36 -4.76 5.58
C LEU A 61 -27.65 -6.00 4.73
N ALA A 62 -26.86 -7.07 4.87
CA ALA A 62 -27.07 -8.32 4.14
C ALA A 62 -28.42 -8.99 4.45
N ARG A 63 -28.98 -8.73 5.63
CA ARG A 63 -30.26 -9.29 6.07
C ARG A 63 -31.46 -8.40 5.74
N SER A 64 -31.27 -7.07 5.72
CA SER A 64 -32.34 -6.10 5.50
C SER A 64 -32.58 -5.75 4.02
N TYR A 65 -31.58 -5.90 3.15
CA TYR A 65 -31.66 -5.47 1.74
C TYR A 65 -31.68 -6.64 0.77
N ASP A 66 -32.34 -6.45 -0.38
CA ASP A 66 -32.32 -7.42 -1.46
C ASP A 66 -30.90 -7.63 -2.03
N PRO A 67 -30.53 -8.88 -2.37
CA PRO A 67 -29.19 -9.20 -2.89
C PRO A 67 -28.81 -8.42 -4.15
N SER A 68 -29.79 -8.05 -4.97
CA SER A 68 -29.60 -7.27 -6.21
C SER A 68 -29.02 -5.88 -5.95
N LEU A 69 -29.40 -5.25 -4.83
CA LEU A 69 -28.91 -3.91 -4.45
C LEU A 69 -27.48 -3.96 -3.89
N LEU A 70 -27.10 -5.07 -3.28
CA LEU A 70 -25.77 -5.26 -2.69
C LEU A 70 -24.73 -5.76 -3.68
N GLN A 71 -25.14 -6.40 -4.78
CA GLN A 71 -24.29 -7.02 -5.80
C GLN A 71 -23.06 -6.18 -6.22
N PRO A 72 -23.16 -4.88 -6.53
CA PRO A 72 -22.00 -4.08 -6.93
C PRO A 72 -20.96 -3.89 -5.81
N PHE A 73 -21.34 -4.08 -4.54
CA PHE A 73 -20.51 -3.81 -3.38
C PHE A 73 -19.96 -5.08 -2.71
N VAL A 74 -20.53 -6.26 -3.01
CA VAL A 74 -20.17 -7.54 -2.37
C VAL A 74 -18.68 -7.80 -2.40
N HIS A 75 -18.01 -7.55 -3.53
CA HIS A 75 -16.58 -7.84 -3.66
C HIS A 75 -15.73 -6.98 -2.72
N GLN A 76 -16.05 -5.69 -2.62
CA GLN A 76 -15.36 -4.75 -1.75
C GLN A 76 -15.59 -5.08 -0.26
N LEU A 77 -16.84 -5.40 0.10
CA LEU A 77 -17.19 -5.80 1.47
C LEU A 77 -16.55 -7.12 1.87
N ALA A 78 -16.55 -8.12 0.98
CA ALA A 78 -15.89 -9.39 1.21
C ALA A 78 -14.39 -9.20 1.45
N LYS A 79 -13.73 -8.36 0.64
CA LYS A 79 -12.32 -8.03 0.84
C LYS A 79 -12.06 -7.39 2.21
N ALA A 80 -12.87 -6.42 2.61
CA ALA A 80 -12.75 -5.76 3.91
C ALA A 80 -12.95 -6.75 5.08
N LEU A 81 -13.99 -7.58 5.01
CA LEU A 81 -14.28 -8.62 6.01
C LEU A 81 -13.14 -9.64 6.16
N VAL A 82 -12.56 -10.09 5.05
CA VAL A 82 -11.41 -11.01 5.07
C VAL A 82 -10.19 -10.35 5.72
N ILE A 83 -9.94 -9.07 5.45
CA ILE A 83 -8.82 -8.36 6.09
C ILE A 83 -9.07 -8.24 7.60
N THR A 84 -10.27 -7.82 8.02
CA THR A 84 -10.63 -7.71 9.44
C THR A 84 -10.50 -9.03 10.18
N THR A 85 -10.93 -10.14 9.59
CA THR A 85 -10.80 -11.48 10.19
C THR A 85 -9.35 -11.93 10.29
N VAL A 86 -8.51 -11.68 9.26
CA VAL A 86 -7.07 -11.96 9.32
C VAL A 86 -6.40 -11.19 10.45
N LEU A 87 -6.74 -9.91 10.65
CA LEU A 87 -6.21 -9.11 11.76
C LEU A 87 -6.65 -9.63 13.13
N PHE A 88 -7.87 -10.13 13.24
CA PHE A 88 -8.36 -10.76 14.47
C PHE A 88 -7.60 -12.06 14.77
N VAL A 89 -7.46 -12.94 13.78
CA VAL A 89 -6.74 -14.21 13.94
C VAL A 89 -5.25 -13.98 14.22
N ALA A 90 -4.66 -12.92 13.67
CA ALA A 90 -3.26 -12.56 13.91
C ALA A 90 -2.96 -12.19 15.38
N GLN A 91 -3.97 -11.93 16.21
CA GLN A 91 -3.76 -11.74 17.66
C GLN A 91 -3.21 -13.00 18.32
N TYR A 92 -3.57 -14.19 17.81
CA TYR A 92 -3.12 -15.48 18.31
C TYR A 92 -1.73 -15.85 17.75
N GLU A 93 -0.76 -16.06 18.63
CA GLU A 93 0.65 -16.32 18.28
C GLU A 93 0.85 -17.52 17.34
N GLU A 94 0.07 -18.58 17.54
CA GLU A 94 0.14 -19.83 16.79
C GLU A 94 -0.12 -19.65 15.29
N TYR A 95 -0.96 -18.68 14.92
CA TYR A 95 -1.39 -18.47 13.53
C TYR A 95 -0.54 -17.42 12.80
N ARG A 96 0.20 -16.56 13.52
CA ARG A 96 1.01 -15.48 12.93
C ARG A 96 1.97 -15.94 11.84
N PRO A 97 2.85 -16.95 12.02
CA PRO A 97 3.84 -17.29 11.00
C PRO A 97 3.20 -17.76 9.69
N HIS A 98 2.14 -18.54 9.76
CA HIS A 98 1.41 -19.04 8.60
C HIS A 98 0.67 -17.92 7.86
N LEU A 99 0.06 -16.99 8.60
CA LEU A 99 -0.62 -15.83 8.03
C LEU A 99 0.38 -14.88 7.36
N ILE A 100 1.50 -14.56 8.03
CA ILE A 100 2.52 -13.69 7.46
C ILE A 100 3.10 -14.33 6.20
N GLN A 101 3.44 -15.63 6.23
CA GLN A 101 3.97 -16.32 5.06
C GLN A 101 2.98 -16.30 3.88
N HIS A 102 1.71 -16.58 4.14
CA HIS A 102 0.67 -16.51 3.10
C HIS A 102 0.52 -15.10 2.51
N LEU A 103 0.56 -14.06 3.36
CA LEU A 103 0.49 -12.67 2.91
C LEU A 103 1.73 -12.26 2.12
N VAL A 104 2.90 -12.75 2.50
CA VAL A 104 4.15 -12.52 1.78
C VAL A 104 4.12 -13.18 0.40
N ASP A 105 3.63 -14.41 0.30
CA ASP A 105 3.66 -15.17 -0.95
C ASP A 105 2.53 -14.82 -1.90
N ARG A 106 1.34 -14.49 -1.39
CA ARG A 106 0.14 -14.27 -2.22
C ARG A 106 -0.23 -12.80 -2.36
N LYS A 107 0.24 -11.93 -1.46
CA LYS A 107 -0.26 -10.54 -1.34
C LYS A 107 0.79 -9.43 -1.27
N VAL A 108 2.10 -9.72 -1.30
CA VAL A 108 3.14 -8.68 -1.46
C VAL A 108 2.94 -7.85 -2.74
N ILE A 109 2.35 -8.47 -3.76
CA ILE A 109 2.03 -7.84 -5.04
C ILE A 109 0.87 -6.82 -4.93
N HIS A 110 0.02 -6.91 -3.90
CA HIS A 110 -1.21 -6.12 -3.78
C HIS A 110 -1.22 -5.09 -2.64
N TRP A 111 -0.04 -4.73 -2.12
CA TRP A 111 0.16 -3.51 -1.31
C TRP A 111 -0.60 -3.46 0.02
N ASP A 112 -0.82 -4.61 0.65
CA ASP A 112 -1.85 -4.74 1.70
C ASP A 112 -1.48 -4.00 3.00
N THR A 113 -2.45 -3.24 3.54
CA THR A 113 -2.40 -2.60 4.87
C THR A 113 -2.22 -3.63 5.98
N ALA A 114 -2.61 -4.88 5.73
CA ALA A 114 -2.45 -5.98 6.69
C ALA A 114 -0.98 -6.21 7.11
N LEU A 115 -0.02 -6.11 6.19
CA LEU A 115 1.42 -6.27 6.52
C LEU A 115 1.91 -5.19 7.49
N HIS A 116 1.47 -3.94 7.26
CA HIS A 116 1.77 -2.84 8.16
C HIS A 116 1.20 -3.10 9.57
N GLN A 117 -0.06 -3.54 9.65
CA GLN A 117 -0.72 -3.81 10.94
C GLN A 117 -0.11 -5.00 11.69
N MET A 118 0.23 -6.09 10.99
CA MET A 118 0.91 -7.24 11.61
C MET A 118 2.30 -6.88 12.16
N THR A 119 2.96 -5.86 11.60
CA THR A 119 4.27 -5.41 12.07
C THR A 119 4.22 -4.89 13.52
N PHE A 120 3.07 -4.34 13.95
CA PHE A 120 2.89 -3.91 15.35
C PHE A 120 2.65 -5.08 16.30
N LEU A 121 2.10 -6.19 15.81
CA LEU A 121 1.84 -7.39 16.62
C LEU A 121 3.11 -8.21 16.84
N ASP A 122 3.98 -8.30 15.83
CA ASP A 122 5.25 -9.03 15.93
C ASP A 122 6.36 -8.36 15.09
N PRO A 123 7.03 -7.33 15.64
CA PRO A 123 8.06 -6.58 14.94
C PRO A 123 9.32 -7.42 14.66
N GLU A 124 9.66 -8.38 15.52
CA GLU A 124 10.89 -9.18 15.36
C GLU A 124 10.76 -10.21 14.24
N SER A 125 9.65 -10.96 14.18
CA SER A 125 9.40 -11.86 13.06
C SER A 125 9.27 -11.09 11.75
N MET A 126 8.65 -9.91 11.77
CA MET A 126 8.51 -9.08 10.58
C MET A 126 9.87 -8.56 10.08
N LYS A 127 10.80 -8.20 10.97
CA LYS A 127 12.16 -7.81 10.62
C LYS A 127 12.94 -8.95 9.95
N LEU A 128 12.80 -10.17 10.46
CA LEU A 128 13.39 -11.36 9.84
C LEU A 128 12.82 -11.61 8.44
N ILE A 129 11.51 -11.49 8.27
CA ILE A 129 10.83 -11.72 6.99
C ILE A 129 11.15 -10.62 5.96
N LEU A 130 11.21 -9.37 6.41
CA LEU A 130 11.62 -8.23 5.61
C LEU A 130 13.01 -8.48 5.00
N SER A 131 13.97 -8.86 5.83
CA SER A 131 15.36 -9.06 5.42
C SER A 131 15.56 -10.30 4.55
N THR A 132 14.88 -11.41 4.87
CA THR A 132 15.11 -12.69 4.21
C THR A 132 14.25 -12.91 2.96
N GLN A 133 13.03 -12.36 2.91
CA GLN A 133 12.06 -12.67 1.86
C GLN A 133 11.65 -11.46 1.03
N ILE A 134 11.38 -10.31 1.64
CA ILE A 134 10.83 -9.15 0.92
C ILE A 134 11.95 -8.37 0.20
N LEU A 135 13.08 -8.13 0.88
CA LEU A 135 14.18 -7.35 0.31
C LEU A 135 14.79 -7.98 -0.96
N PRO A 136 15.03 -9.30 -1.02
CA PRO A 136 15.53 -9.93 -2.25
C PRO A 136 14.55 -9.82 -3.42
N ARG A 137 13.25 -9.69 -3.15
CA ARG A 137 12.21 -9.50 -4.16
C ARG A 137 12.17 -8.06 -4.69
N CYS A 138 12.73 -7.07 -3.99
CA CYS A 138 12.80 -5.68 -4.45
C CYS A 138 13.68 -5.48 -5.70
N THR A 139 14.64 -6.37 -5.94
CA THR A 139 15.50 -6.37 -7.14
C THR A 139 15.01 -7.32 -8.23
N ASN A 140 13.77 -7.82 -8.12
CA ASN A 140 13.23 -8.74 -9.12
C ASN A 140 13.01 -8.02 -10.46
N PRO A 141 13.40 -8.62 -11.60
CA PRO A 141 13.17 -8.04 -12.93
C PRO A 141 11.68 -7.86 -13.27
N GLU A 142 10.79 -8.64 -12.65
CA GLU A 142 9.35 -8.46 -12.81
C GLU A 142 8.85 -7.22 -12.09
N LEU A 143 8.50 -6.21 -12.88
CA LEU A 143 8.13 -4.86 -12.43
C LEU A 143 7.07 -4.86 -11.30
N TYR A 144 6.02 -5.66 -11.46
CA TYR A 144 4.91 -5.71 -10.49
C TYR A 144 5.35 -6.29 -9.13
N LEU A 145 6.22 -7.29 -9.14
CA LEU A 145 6.73 -7.95 -7.94
C LEU A 145 7.79 -7.09 -7.25
N GLY A 146 8.70 -6.50 -8.03
CA GLY A 146 9.72 -5.57 -7.54
C GLY A 146 9.10 -4.34 -6.89
N HIS A 147 8.17 -3.68 -7.60
CA HIS A 147 7.47 -2.50 -7.09
C HIS A 147 6.64 -2.81 -5.84
N GLY A 148 5.83 -3.88 -5.87
CA GLY A 148 5.04 -4.35 -4.74
C GLY A 148 5.88 -4.55 -3.48
N SER A 149 7.04 -5.19 -3.65
CA SER A 149 8.00 -5.47 -2.58
C SER A 149 8.65 -4.19 -2.01
N ILE A 150 8.96 -3.20 -2.85
CA ILE A 150 9.56 -1.92 -2.41
C ILE A 150 8.62 -1.15 -1.48
N LEU A 151 7.35 -0.98 -1.84
CA LEU A 151 6.41 -0.26 -0.97
C LEU A 151 5.99 -1.10 0.24
N ALA A 152 5.84 -2.42 0.09
CA ALA A 152 5.60 -3.31 1.23
C ALA A 152 6.73 -3.15 2.27
N SER A 153 7.99 -3.16 1.80
CA SER A 153 9.15 -2.91 2.66
C SER A 153 9.12 -1.51 3.29
N GLY A 154 8.75 -0.48 2.53
CA GLY A 154 8.60 0.88 3.06
C GLY A 154 7.55 0.99 4.17
N LYS A 155 6.39 0.33 4.01
CA LYS A 155 5.33 0.28 5.03
C LYS A 155 5.80 -0.47 6.28
N VAL A 156 6.42 -1.63 6.11
CA VAL A 156 6.97 -2.43 7.23
C VAL A 156 8.03 -1.63 7.99
N ILE A 157 8.98 -0.99 7.30
CA ILE A 157 10.02 -0.16 7.93
C ILE A 157 9.41 1.04 8.65
N SER A 158 8.37 1.66 8.08
CA SER A 158 7.66 2.75 8.74
C SER A 158 7.00 2.29 10.04
N ALA A 159 6.32 1.15 10.03
CA ALA A 159 5.71 0.56 11.21
C ALA A 159 6.76 0.20 12.27
N LEU A 160 7.87 -0.46 11.88
CA LEU A 160 8.99 -0.75 12.78
C LEU A 160 9.60 0.53 13.38
N CYS A 161 9.74 1.59 12.59
CA CYS A 161 10.20 2.89 13.07
C CYS A 161 9.23 3.53 14.08
N GLN A 162 7.92 3.35 13.90
CA GLN A 162 6.91 3.83 14.85
C GLN A 162 6.98 3.04 16.17
N VAL A 163 7.04 1.72 16.10
CA VAL A 163 7.23 0.85 17.28
C VAL A 163 8.52 1.21 18.04
N ALA A 164 9.60 1.50 17.34
CA ALA A 164 10.87 1.90 17.97
C ALA A 164 10.76 3.27 18.70
N LYS A 165 10.01 4.22 18.13
CA LYS A 165 9.76 5.53 18.76
C LYS A 165 8.94 5.40 20.04
N ASP A 166 7.89 4.58 20.01
CA ASP A 166 6.99 4.38 21.15
C ASP A 166 7.67 3.67 22.33
N HIS A 167 8.62 2.77 22.05
CA HIS A 167 9.38 2.07 23.08
C HIS A 167 10.64 2.81 23.57
N GLN A 168 10.90 4.05 23.11
CA GLN A 168 12.10 4.82 23.46
C GLN A 168 13.42 4.04 23.24
N ARG A 169 13.37 2.97 22.44
CA ARG A 169 14.53 2.15 22.09
C ARG A 169 15.24 2.83 20.94
N ARG A 170 16.57 2.96 21.03
CA ARG A 170 17.39 3.32 19.88
C ARG A 170 17.03 2.35 18.75
N LEU A 171 16.68 2.92 17.59
CA LEU A 171 16.61 2.20 16.32
C LEU A 171 17.75 1.19 16.32
N PRO A 172 17.49 -0.13 16.32
CA PRO A 172 18.58 -1.08 16.26
C PRO A 172 19.40 -0.72 15.04
N ASP A 173 20.73 -0.66 15.19
CA ASP A 173 21.74 -0.26 14.20
C ASP A 173 21.74 -1.11 12.89
N GLU A 174 20.66 -1.84 12.61
CA GLU A 174 20.41 -2.73 11.49
C GLU A 174 19.61 -2.07 10.35
N LEU A 175 19.79 -0.78 10.16
CA LEU A 175 19.47 -0.11 8.91
C LEU A 175 20.51 -0.40 7.81
N GLY A 176 21.32 -1.46 7.94
CA GLY A 176 22.29 -1.91 6.93
C GLY A 176 21.69 -2.26 5.58
N GLN A 177 20.36 -2.36 5.51
CA GLN A 177 19.58 -2.69 4.32
C GLN A 177 18.95 -1.47 3.62
N LEU A 178 19.01 -0.27 4.22
CA LEU A 178 18.58 0.99 3.59
C LEU A 178 19.19 1.22 2.19
N PRO A 179 20.49 0.94 1.97
CA PRO A 179 21.08 1.12 0.65
C PRO A 179 20.41 0.25 -0.42
N LEU A 180 19.99 -0.97 -0.08
CA LEU A 180 19.30 -1.87 -1.02
C LEU A 180 17.92 -1.34 -1.39
N LEU A 181 17.14 -0.88 -0.40
CA LEU A 181 15.86 -0.22 -0.66
C LEU A 181 15.99 1.03 -1.52
N LEU A 182 17.00 1.86 -1.25
CA LEU A 182 17.28 3.06 -2.03
C LEU A 182 17.70 2.70 -3.47
N ILE A 183 18.44 1.61 -3.66
CA ILE A 183 18.79 1.11 -4.99
C ILE A 183 17.55 0.60 -5.72
N SER A 184 16.70 -0.19 -5.07
CA SER A 184 15.46 -0.67 -5.69
C SER A 184 14.48 0.46 -6.01
N SER A 185 14.43 1.52 -5.19
CA SER A 185 13.59 2.69 -5.49
C SER A 185 14.12 3.51 -6.67
N VAL A 186 15.43 3.53 -6.93
CA VAL A 186 16.00 4.10 -8.17
C VAL A 186 15.41 3.40 -9.39
N ASP A 187 15.40 2.07 -9.40
CA ASP A 187 14.85 1.31 -10.52
C ASP A 187 13.36 1.64 -10.74
N LEU A 188 12.56 1.76 -9.67
CA LEU A 188 11.18 2.20 -9.74
C LEU A 188 11.03 3.60 -10.38
N TYR A 189 11.78 4.60 -9.89
CA TYR A 189 11.68 5.95 -10.42
C TYR A 189 12.15 6.03 -11.88
N CYS A 190 13.20 5.30 -12.26
CA CYS A 190 13.66 5.20 -13.64
C CYS A 190 12.58 4.60 -14.56
N HIS A 191 11.81 3.61 -14.11
CA HIS A 191 10.66 3.11 -14.87
C HIS A 191 9.53 4.14 -14.96
N LEU A 192 9.23 4.88 -13.88
CA LEU A 192 8.21 5.92 -13.88
C LEU A 192 8.54 7.11 -14.80
N LEU A 193 9.82 7.33 -15.14
CA LEU A 193 10.22 8.30 -16.16
C LEU A 193 9.74 7.94 -17.58
N ARG A 194 9.38 6.69 -17.83
CA ARG A 194 8.81 6.26 -19.11
C ARG A 194 7.29 6.40 -19.17
N GLY A 195 6.66 6.83 -18.08
CA GLY A 195 5.21 7.02 -17.95
C GLY A 195 4.76 8.45 -18.21
N ASP A 196 3.66 8.84 -17.56
CA ASP A 196 2.99 10.13 -17.76
C ASP A 196 3.83 11.35 -17.34
N GLN A 197 3.56 12.51 -17.94
CA GLN A 197 4.26 13.79 -17.68
C GLN A 197 4.22 14.21 -16.20
N VAL A 198 3.13 13.90 -15.48
CA VAL A 198 2.97 14.25 -14.05
C VAL A 198 3.86 13.39 -13.16
N THR A 199 4.00 12.11 -13.50
CA THR A 199 4.90 11.17 -12.80
C THR A 199 6.36 11.42 -13.15
N PHE A 200 6.64 11.93 -14.35
CA PHE A 200 7.98 12.25 -14.82
C PHE A 200 8.68 13.28 -13.92
N ALA A 201 8.06 14.45 -13.73
CA ALA A 201 8.65 15.55 -12.96
C ALA A 201 8.94 15.14 -11.51
N LYS A 202 8.00 14.44 -10.86
CA LYS A 202 8.17 13.94 -9.48
C LYS A 202 9.28 12.89 -9.39
N SER A 203 9.37 11.99 -10.38
CA SER A 203 10.35 10.91 -10.38
C SER A 203 11.76 11.44 -10.63
N ILE A 204 11.95 12.42 -11.52
CA ILE A 204 13.25 13.07 -11.75
C ILE A 204 13.73 13.77 -10.48
N ILE A 205 12.87 14.50 -9.77
CA ILE A 205 13.25 15.18 -8.53
C ILE A 205 13.75 14.17 -7.48
N HIS A 206 13.06 13.03 -7.34
CA HIS A 206 13.49 11.98 -6.42
C HIS A 206 14.83 11.35 -6.84
N LEU A 207 15.05 11.10 -8.14
CA LEU A 207 16.32 10.59 -8.66
C LEU A 207 17.47 11.58 -8.45
N LEU A 208 17.22 12.88 -8.65
CA LEU A 208 18.20 13.94 -8.36
C LEU A 208 18.55 13.99 -6.87
N ASN A 209 17.58 13.83 -5.97
CA ASN A 209 17.84 13.74 -4.54
C ASN A 209 18.66 12.48 -4.18
N LEU A 210 18.43 11.36 -4.86
CA LEU A 210 19.18 10.12 -4.67
C LEU A 210 20.63 10.22 -5.19
N LEU A 211 20.92 11.10 -6.16
CA LEU A 211 22.29 11.39 -6.61
C LEU A 211 23.13 12.09 -5.55
N VAL A 212 22.51 12.80 -4.60
CA VAL A 212 23.20 13.51 -3.51
C VAL A 212 23.18 12.70 -2.20
N ASN A 213 22.76 11.44 -2.25
CA ASN A 213 22.57 10.61 -1.06
C ASN A 213 23.90 10.32 -0.32
N ARG A 214 23.85 10.20 1.02
CA ARG A 214 25.01 9.92 1.89
C ARG A 214 25.75 8.63 1.50
N PHE A 215 25.04 7.63 0.97
CA PHE A 215 25.62 6.34 0.57
C PHE A 215 26.27 6.41 -0.83
N PRO A 216 27.60 6.26 -0.97
CA PRO A 216 28.28 6.37 -2.27
C PRO A 216 27.80 5.34 -3.30
N ARG A 217 27.45 4.12 -2.85
CA ARG A 217 26.93 3.04 -3.70
C ARG A 217 25.59 3.42 -4.35
N VAL A 218 24.70 4.08 -3.61
CA VAL A 218 23.41 4.56 -4.13
C VAL A 218 23.64 5.60 -5.22
N ARG A 219 24.48 6.62 -4.96
CA ARG A 219 24.78 7.68 -5.95
C ARG A 219 25.28 7.11 -7.28
N LYS A 220 26.23 6.16 -7.23
CA LYS A 220 26.79 5.54 -8.44
C LYS A 220 25.71 4.81 -9.25
N ILE A 221 24.87 4.02 -8.59
CA ILE A 221 23.82 3.25 -9.26
C ILE A 221 22.74 4.18 -9.83
N THR A 222 22.33 5.21 -9.07
CA THR A 222 21.39 6.24 -9.56
C THR A 222 21.92 6.92 -10.81
N ALA A 223 23.20 7.31 -10.84
CA ALA A 223 23.79 7.97 -12.00
C ALA A 223 23.80 7.06 -13.24
N THR A 224 24.21 5.80 -13.08
CA THR A 224 24.23 4.82 -14.17
C THR A 224 22.83 4.56 -14.71
N LYS A 225 21.87 4.25 -13.83
CA LYS A 225 20.48 3.93 -14.23
C LYS A 225 19.75 5.12 -14.82
N LEU A 226 19.94 6.33 -14.27
CA LEU A 226 19.37 7.55 -14.83
C LEU A 226 19.94 7.82 -16.23
N TYR A 227 21.24 7.69 -16.41
CA TYR A 227 21.89 7.89 -17.71
C TYR A 227 21.39 6.88 -18.76
N GLU A 228 21.36 5.59 -18.42
CA GLU A 228 20.78 4.53 -19.28
C GLU A 228 19.33 4.86 -19.67
N THR A 229 18.53 5.30 -18.69
CA THR A 229 17.11 5.62 -18.93
C THR A 229 16.96 6.83 -19.85
N LEU A 230 17.73 7.89 -19.64
CA LEU A 230 17.70 9.09 -20.47
C LEU A 230 18.12 8.79 -21.92
N LEU A 231 19.14 7.95 -22.12
CA LEU A 231 19.52 7.50 -23.46
C LEU A 231 18.37 6.78 -24.16
N THR A 232 17.70 5.86 -23.46
CA THR A 232 16.52 5.17 -24.04
C THR A 232 15.35 6.11 -24.36
N LEU A 233 15.18 7.20 -23.60
CA LEU A 233 14.15 8.21 -23.88
C LEU A 233 14.53 9.08 -25.08
N THR A 234 15.82 9.43 -25.23
CA THR A 234 16.30 10.20 -26.39
C THR A 234 16.27 9.40 -27.69
N ASP A 235 16.43 8.07 -27.62
CA ASP A 235 16.35 7.17 -28.79
C ASP A 235 14.91 6.91 -29.27
N ILE A 236 13.89 7.16 -28.43
CA ILE A 236 12.47 7.10 -28.82
C ILE A 236 12.02 8.44 -29.46
N SER A 237 12.64 9.55 -29.06
CA SER A 237 12.38 10.90 -29.60
C SER A 237 12.66 11.14 -31.11
N PRO A 238 13.48 10.38 -31.87
CA PRO A 238 13.64 10.61 -33.31
C PRO A 238 12.38 10.18 -34.09
N SER A 239 11.54 9.32 -33.50
CA SER A 239 10.33 8.80 -34.15
C SER A 239 9.11 9.73 -34.05
N LEU A 240 9.10 10.66 -33.08
CA LEU A 240 8.06 11.70 -32.95
C LEU A 240 8.40 12.99 -33.71
N ALA A 241 9.63 13.13 -34.21
CA ALA A 241 10.05 14.28 -35.01
C ALA A 241 9.59 14.22 -36.48
N ASN A 242 9.17 13.04 -36.97
CA ASN A 242 8.83 12.83 -38.39
C ASN A 242 7.38 13.13 -38.78
N HIS A 243 6.54 13.70 -37.89
CA HIS A 243 5.15 14.03 -38.22
C HIS A 243 4.81 15.52 -38.29
N GLN A 244 5.80 16.42 -38.27
CA GLN A 244 5.56 17.87 -38.42
C GLN A 244 6.00 18.50 -39.76
N ASP A 245 6.52 17.72 -40.72
CA ASP A 245 7.00 18.27 -41.99
C ASP A 245 6.08 17.96 -43.18
N HIS A 246 4.80 18.33 -43.11
CA HIS A 246 3.98 18.56 -44.30
C HIS A 246 2.99 19.69 -44.06
N GLY A 247 3.42 20.93 -44.29
CA GLY A 247 2.47 22.04 -44.33
C GLY A 247 3.06 23.45 -44.33
N HIS A 248 4.04 23.76 -45.17
CA HIS A 248 4.15 25.12 -45.73
C HIS A 248 5.15 25.22 -46.89
N SER A 249 4.66 25.05 -48.12
CA SER A 249 5.19 25.80 -49.27
C SER A 249 4.26 25.70 -50.49
N GLN A 250 3.49 26.74 -50.75
CA GLN A 250 3.17 27.30 -52.08
C GLN A 250 2.54 28.68 -51.84
N ARG A 251 3.36 29.74 -51.91
CA ARG A 251 3.65 30.60 -53.08
C ARG A 251 2.60 31.71 -53.28
N HIS A 252 2.97 32.91 -52.86
CA HIS A 252 2.88 34.10 -53.73
C HIS A 252 4.26 34.30 -54.36
#